data_AF-A0A2T1DK99-F1
#
_entry.id   AF-A0A2T1DK99-F1
#
_cell.length_a   1.000
_cell.length_b   1.000
_cell.length_c   1.000
_cell.angle_alpha   90.00
_cell.angle_beta   90.00
_cell.angle_gamma   90.00
#
_symmetry.space_group_name_H-M   'P 1'
#
loop_
_entity.id
_entity.type
_entity.pdbx_description
1 polymer ?
#
loop_
_entity_poly.entity_id
_entity_poly.type
_entity_poly.pdbx_seq_one_letter_code
_entity_poly.pdbx_strand_id
1 'polypeptide(L)'
;MIIKAPSCASFRSVTLSMMNSASHLPSRLNKMLARSLTLGTLSALGVLLGLAPNLSGQTARLFDSAAYAQSQEPTFTRYVRAAYKLEITRRPLDEEVKKLTGGNAPSNVCSNVDQVQANVRDRVREICAGFAAQRREIVYKEYKLSQEEFNSFQRQMIDPSTRSEMEAKINAELKRLGLIK
;
A
#
# COMPACT_ATOMS: atom_id res chain seq x y z
N MET A 1 -10.50 -10.68 4.18
CA MET A 1 -11.04 -10.53 2.80
C MET A 1 -9.93 -10.90 1.85
N ILE A 2 -9.93 -12.14 1.36
CA ILE A 2 -8.80 -12.70 0.60
C ILE A 2 -9.00 -12.31 -0.87
N ILE A 3 -8.15 -11.42 -1.38
CA ILE A 3 -8.00 -11.20 -2.82
C ILE A 3 -7.37 -12.49 -3.36
N LYS A 4 -8.20 -13.45 -3.76
CA LYS A 4 -7.75 -14.77 -4.19
C LYS A 4 -7.31 -14.67 -5.65
N ALA A 5 -6.04 -14.34 -5.86
CA ALA A 5 -5.40 -14.50 -7.16
C ALA A 5 -5.30 -16.01 -7.50
N PRO A 6 -5.56 -16.42 -8.75
CA PRO A 6 -5.44 -17.82 -9.17
C PRO A 6 -3.98 -18.29 -9.15
N SER A 7 -3.83 -19.53 -8.69
CA SER A 7 -2.58 -20.24 -8.45
C SER A 7 -1.99 -20.82 -9.74
N CYS A 8 -0.70 -20.58 -9.99
CA CYS A 8 0.14 -21.41 -10.84
C CYS A 8 1.52 -21.60 -10.16
N ALA A 9 1.71 -22.80 -9.63
CA ALA A 9 2.93 -23.62 -9.60
C ALA A 9 4.28 -23.07 -9.05
N SER A 10 4.74 -23.80 -8.00
CA SER A 10 5.99 -24.59 -7.98
C SER A 10 7.33 -23.97 -7.57
N PHE A 11 7.76 -24.36 -6.36
CA PHE A 11 9.11 -24.75 -5.88
C PHE A 11 10.33 -23.86 -6.16
N ARG A 12 10.99 -23.41 -5.08
CA ARG A 12 12.22 -24.05 -4.53
C ARG A 12 12.69 -23.35 -3.24
N SER A 13 13.24 -24.17 -2.35
CA SER A 13 13.87 -23.82 -1.08
C SER A 13 15.24 -23.16 -1.30
N VAL A 14 15.57 -22.14 -0.52
CA VAL A 14 16.96 -21.66 -0.34
C VAL A 14 17.24 -21.52 1.15
N THR A 15 18.24 -22.27 1.58
CA THR A 15 18.82 -22.34 2.91
C THR A 15 19.62 -21.08 3.25
N LEU A 16 19.44 -20.53 4.44
CA LEU A 16 20.24 -19.44 4.99
C LEU A 16 21.23 -20.02 6.00
N SER A 17 22.53 -19.96 5.67
CA SER A 17 23.62 -20.23 6.61
C SER A 17 24.27 -18.92 7.06
N MET A 18 24.41 -18.83 8.39
CA MET A 18 25.49 -18.25 9.19
C MET A 18 26.03 -16.85 8.85
N MET A 19 26.14 -15.98 9.85
CA MET A 19 27.36 -15.88 10.67
C MET A 19 27.16 -14.83 11.78
N ASN A 20 27.55 -15.25 12.97
CA ASN A 20 27.63 -14.50 14.20
C ASN A 20 28.92 -13.66 14.18
N SER A 21 28.91 -12.43 14.69
CA SER A 21 30.14 -11.72 15.05
C SER A 21 29.84 -10.80 16.23
N ALA A 22 30.19 -11.31 17.40
CA ALA A 22 30.29 -10.55 18.63
C ALA A 22 31.55 -9.67 18.58
N SER A 23 31.41 -8.40 18.90
CA SER A 23 32.53 -7.53 19.29
C SER A 23 32.34 -7.16 20.76
N HIS A 24 33.06 -7.85 21.62
CA HIS A 24 33.27 -7.45 23.01
C HIS A 24 34.38 -6.40 23.07
N LEU A 25 34.11 -5.23 23.66
CA LEU A 25 35.13 -4.36 24.24
C LEU A 25 34.71 -3.94 25.67
N PRO A 26 35.64 -3.80 26.64
CA PRO A 26 35.32 -3.92 28.05
C PRO A 26 35.11 -2.59 28.81
N SER A 27 34.25 -2.68 29.82
CA SER A 27 34.44 -2.25 31.22
C SER A 27 34.88 -0.80 31.55
N ARG A 28 33.91 -0.06 32.10
CA ARG A 28 34.04 0.78 33.33
C ARG A 28 34.83 2.10 33.28
N LEU A 29 34.52 3.01 32.36
CA LEU A 29 34.85 4.45 32.51
C LEU A 29 33.69 5.37 32.14
N ASN A 30 32.46 4.95 32.43
CA ASN A 30 31.26 5.51 31.82
C ASN A 30 30.22 6.07 32.79
N LYS A 31 30.58 6.73 33.90
CA LYS A 31 29.50 7.28 34.76
C LYS A 31 29.72 8.57 35.54
N MET A 32 30.92 9.15 35.63
CA MET A 32 31.10 10.38 36.43
C MET A 32 31.68 11.60 35.71
N LEU A 33 32.17 11.50 34.48
CA LEU A 33 32.66 12.67 33.73
C LEU A 33 31.66 13.22 32.69
N ALA A 34 30.62 12.45 32.33
CA ALA A 34 29.61 12.86 31.35
C ALA A 34 28.46 13.71 31.92
N ARG A 35 28.43 13.96 33.25
CA ARG A 35 27.30 14.64 33.92
C ARG A 35 27.50 16.13 34.23
N SER A 36 28.72 16.65 34.09
CA SER A 36 29.01 18.06 34.41
C SER A 36 29.21 18.95 33.18
N LEU A 37 29.25 18.38 31.97
CA LEU A 37 29.51 19.15 30.74
C LEU A 37 28.23 19.56 29.98
N THR A 38 27.04 19.20 30.48
CA THR A 38 25.74 19.50 29.83
C THR A 38 24.95 20.63 30.48
N LEU A 39 25.41 21.19 31.61
CA LEU A 39 24.73 22.29 32.32
C LEU A 39 25.46 23.65 32.24
N GLY A 40 26.64 23.72 31.62
CA GLY A 40 27.45 24.94 31.56
C GLY A 40 27.40 25.72 30.23
N THR A 41 27.02 25.10 29.11
CA THR A 41 27.15 25.73 27.78
C THR A 41 25.92 26.50 27.31
N LEU A 42 24.75 26.30 27.93
CA LEU A 42 23.50 26.99 27.55
C LEU A 42 23.40 28.43 28.07
N SER A 43 24.16 28.79 29.11
CA SER A 43 24.04 30.10 29.79
C SER A 43 24.88 31.21 29.14
N ALA A 44 25.87 30.88 28.31
CA ALA A 44 26.79 31.87 27.73
C ALA A 44 26.35 32.40 26.35
N LEU A 45 25.46 31.69 25.63
CA LEU A 45 24.96 32.12 24.32
C LEU A 45 23.79 33.12 24.40
N GLY A 46 23.11 33.21 25.55
CA GLY A 46 21.98 34.13 25.75
C GLY A 46 22.39 35.59 25.90
N VAL A 47 23.62 35.87 26.38
CA VAL A 47 24.06 37.24 26.65
C VAL A 47 24.70 37.91 25.42
N LEU A 48 25.23 37.13 24.46
CA LEU A 48 25.81 37.65 23.22
C LEU A 48 24.80 37.92 22.09
N LEU A 49 23.57 37.43 22.19
CA LEU A 49 22.50 37.63 21.19
C LEU A 49 21.50 38.75 21.59
N GLY A 50 21.81 39.51 22.64
CA GLY A 50 20.89 40.46 23.27
C GLY A 50 20.63 41.79 22.55
N LEU A 51 21.08 42.00 21.31
CA LEU A 51 20.82 43.23 20.53
C LEU A 51 20.78 42.96 19.01
N ALA A 52 19.71 42.32 18.52
CA ALA A 52 19.33 42.41 17.11
C ALA A 52 17.80 42.25 16.95
N PRO A 53 17.02 43.33 16.99
CA PRO A 53 15.63 43.27 16.54
C PRO A 53 15.65 43.21 15.00
N ASN A 54 14.95 42.23 14.42
CA ASN A 54 14.60 42.04 13.00
C ASN A 54 15.06 40.73 12.33
N LEU A 55 14.88 39.58 12.99
CA LEU A 55 15.00 38.26 12.34
C LEU A 55 13.67 37.46 12.30
N SER A 56 12.52 38.12 12.46
CA SER A 56 11.19 37.49 12.39
C SER A 56 10.69 37.21 10.95
N GLY A 57 11.42 37.65 9.91
CA GLY A 57 10.97 37.52 8.51
C GLY A 57 11.45 36.26 7.78
N GLN A 58 12.52 35.60 8.26
CA GLN A 58 13.20 34.53 7.49
C GLN A 58 12.87 33.10 7.95
N THR A 59 12.42 32.91 9.19
CA THR A 59 12.03 31.58 9.71
C THR A 59 10.62 31.15 9.31
N ALA A 60 9.73 32.08 8.94
CA ALA A 60 8.38 31.74 8.47
C ALA A 60 8.39 30.83 7.22
N ARG A 61 9.40 30.99 6.34
CA ARG A 61 9.49 30.22 5.09
C ARG A 61 10.02 28.80 5.24
N LEU A 62 10.66 28.46 6.36
CA LEU A 62 11.15 27.09 6.62
C LEU A 62 10.05 26.18 7.18
N PHE A 63 8.99 26.76 7.76
CA PHE A 63 7.81 26.01 8.19
C PHE A 63 6.74 25.89 7.09
N ASP A 64 6.71 26.81 6.12
CA ASP A 64 5.85 26.68 4.93
C ASP A 64 6.19 25.44 4.10
N SER A 65 7.45 25.04 4.00
CA SER A 65 7.83 23.83 3.24
C SER A 65 7.36 22.52 3.89
N ALA A 66 7.08 22.52 5.20
CA ALA A 66 6.50 21.35 5.87
C ALA A 66 4.98 21.25 5.64
N ALA A 67 4.30 22.38 5.39
CA ALA A 67 2.87 22.41 5.05
C ALA A 67 2.60 22.00 3.59
N TYR A 68 3.56 22.18 2.67
CA TYR A 68 3.40 21.88 1.24
C TYR A 68 3.62 20.41 0.84
N ALA A 69 3.92 19.50 1.78
CA ALA A 69 3.97 18.06 1.49
C ALA A 69 2.59 17.37 1.44
N GLN A 70 1.48 18.09 1.67
CA GLN A 70 0.15 17.50 1.84
C GLN A 70 -0.74 17.44 0.58
N SER A 71 -0.29 17.84 -0.62
CA SER A 71 -1.25 18.07 -1.71
C SER A 71 -1.71 16.83 -2.48
N GLN A 72 -1.07 15.66 -2.34
CA GLN A 72 -1.47 14.47 -3.10
C GLN A 72 -1.52 13.20 -2.25
N GLU A 73 -2.67 12.52 -2.29
CA GLU A 73 -2.86 11.23 -1.63
C GLU A 73 -1.83 10.20 -2.16
N PRO A 74 -1.14 9.45 -1.28
CA PRO A 74 -0.13 8.48 -1.70
C PRO A 74 -0.68 7.49 -2.73
N THR A 75 0.13 7.14 -3.74
CA THR A 75 -0.29 6.20 -4.81
C THR A 75 -0.74 4.85 -4.23
N PHE A 76 -0.08 4.37 -3.17
CA PHE A 76 -0.51 3.14 -2.49
C PHE A 76 -1.90 3.28 -1.87
N THR A 77 -2.21 4.39 -1.20
CA THR A 77 -3.55 4.65 -0.64
C THR A 77 -4.61 4.69 -1.74
N ARG A 78 -4.32 5.37 -2.86
CA ARG A 78 -5.21 5.39 -4.04
C ARG A 78 -5.44 3.98 -4.60
N TYR A 79 -4.38 3.16 -4.68
CA TYR A 79 -4.49 1.75 -5.05
C TYR A 79 -5.37 0.96 -4.10
N VAL A 80 -5.22 1.10 -2.78
CA VAL A 80 -6.03 0.38 -1.79
C VAL A 80 -7.50 0.73 -1.92
N ARG A 81 -7.84 2.03 -2.06
CA ARG A 81 -9.23 2.46 -2.27
C ARG A 81 -9.80 1.93 -3.59
N ALA A 82 -9.03 2.00 -4.68
CA ALA A 82 -9.43 1.48 -5.98
C ALA A 82 -9.69 -0.03 -5.92
N ALA A 83 -8.77 -0.81 -5.35
CA ALA A 83 -8.88 -2.25 -5.21
C ALA A 83 -10.09 -2.65 -4.33
N TYR A 84 -10.32 -1.92 -3.24
CA TYR A 84 -11.48 -2.14 -2.38
C TYR A 84 -12.79 -1.87 -3.12
N LYS A 85 -12.90 -0.73 -3.80
CA LYS A 85 -14.09 -0.38 -4.58
C LYS A 85 -14.35 -1.39 -5.69
N LEU A 86 -13.31 -1.80 -6.43
CA LEU A 86 -13.40 -2.85 -7.43
C LEU A 86 -13.96 -4.15 -6.88
N GLU A 87 -13.51 -4.58 -5.70
CA GLU A 87 -13.97 -5.83 -5.10
C GLU A 87 -15.43 -5.75 -4.65
N ILE A 88 -15.87 -4.62 -4.09
CA ILE A 88 -17.30 -4.40 -3.78
C ILE A 88 -18.14 -4.43 -5.05
N THR A 89 -17.65 -3.82 -6.14
CA THR A 89 -18.32 -3.83 -7.43
C THR A 89 -18.36 -5.23 -8.06
N ARG A 90 -17.28 -6.03 -7.91
CA ARG A 90 -17.15 -7.36 -8.51
C ARG A 90 -18.11 -8.38 -7.88
N ARG A 91 -18.28 -8.36 -6.55
CA ARG A 91 -19.08 -9.36 -5.82
C ARG A 91 -20.50 -9.58 -6.32
N PRO A 92 -21.35 -8.55 -6.48
CA PRO A 92 -22.71 -8.75 -6.99
C PRO A 92 -22.73 -9.28 -8.43
N LEU A 93 -21.75 -8.90 -9.26
CA LEU A 93 -21.62 -9.41 -10.63
C LEU A 93 -21.22 -10.89 -10.65
N ASP A 94 -20.32 -11.29 -9.74
CA ASP A 94 -19.92 -12.68 -9.54
C ASP A 94 -21.12 -13.55 -9.11
N GLU A 95 -21.96 -13.02 -8.21
CA GLU A 95 -23.22 -13.66 -7.82
C GLU A 95 -24.24 -13.73 -8.97
N GLU A 96 -24.36 -12.68 -9.79
CA GLU A 96 -25.21 -12.69 -10.98
C GLU A 96 -24.76 -13.76 -11.97
N VAL A 97 -23.47 -13.83 -12.27
CA VAL A 97 -22.91 -14.87 -13.15
C VAL A 97 -23.12 -16.27 -12.56
N LYS A 98 -22.95 -16.42 -11.24
CA LYS A 98 -23.23 -17.70 -10.57
C LYS A 98 -24.70 -18.11 -10.72
N LYS A 99 -25.64 -17.16 -10.61
CA LYS A 99 -27.07 -17.43 -10.82
C LYS A 99 -27.38 -17.82 -12.27
N LEU A 100 -26.85 -17.06 -13.24
CA LEU A 100 -27.05 -17.33 -14.67
C LEU A 100 -26.52 -18.70 -15.09
N THR A 101 -25.41 -19.14 -14.50
CA THR A 101 -24.76 -20.41 -14.85
C THR A 101 -25.22 -21.60 -14.00
N GLY A 102 -26.14 -21.38 -13.05
CA GLY A 102 -26.53 -22.41 -12.08
C GLY A 102 -25.37 -22.88 -11.19
N GLY A 103 -24.35 -22.05 -11.00
CA GLY A 103 -23.14 -22.37 -10.24
C GLY A 103 -22.01 -23.01 -11.04
N ASN A 104 -22.19 -23.26 -12.33
CA ASN A 104 -21.20 -23.96 -13.18
C ASN A 104 -20.29 -23.00 -13.96
N ALA A 105 -20.08 -21.78 -13.48
CA ALA A 105 -19.17 -20.84 -14.12
C ALA A 105 -17.71 -21.33 -13.98
N PRO A 106 -16.90 -21.31 -15.05
CA PRO A 106 -15.49 -21.63 -14.98
C PRO A 106 -14.73 -20.62 -14.12
N SER A 107 -13.59 -21.03 -13.56
CA SER A 107 -12.68 -20.09 -12.90
C SER A 107 -12.24 -19.00 -13.88
N ASN A 108 -12.15 -17.76 -13.39
CA ASN A 108 -11.83 -16.61 -14.24
C ASN A 108 -12.77 -16.51 -15.46
N VAL A 109 -14.08 -16.54 -15.20
CA VAL A 109 -15.15 -16.64 -16.19
C VAL A 109 -15.04 -15.64 -17.35
N CYS A 110 -14.58 -14.42 -17.10
CA CYS A 110 -14.44 -13.41 -18.15
C CYS A 110 -13.33 -13.72 -19.16
N SER A 111 -12.31 -14.50 -18.78
CA SER A 111 -11.30 -15.01 -19.72
C SER A 111 -11.72 -16.33 -20.38
N ASN A 112 -12.68 -17.04 -19.80
CA ASN A 112 -13.13 -18.36 -20.22
C ASN A 112 -14.60 -18.36 -20.63
N VAL A 113 -15.11 -17.25 -21.16
CA VAL A 113 -16.54 -17.07 -21.44
C VAL A 113 -17.05 -18.10 -22.46
N ASP A 114 -16.18 -18.58 -23.34
CA ASP A 114 -16.53 -19.60 -24.34
C ASP A 114 -16.82 -20.98 -23.72
N GLN A 115 -16.37 -21.23 -22.49
CA GLN A 115 -16.69 -22.44 -21.72
C GLN A 115 -18.04 -22.33 -21.00
N VAL A 116 -18.69 -21.16 -21.03
CA VAL A 116 -20.03 -20.96 -20.47
C VAL A 116 -21.08 -21.54 -21.42
N GLN A 117 -22.16 -22.09 -20.83
CA GLN A 117 -23.33 -22.62 -21.53
C GLN A 117 -23.86 -21.62 -22.58
N ALA A 118 -24.14 -22.11 -23.78
CA ALA A 118 -24.41 -21.26 -24.95
C ALA A 118 -25.59 -20.31 -24.76
N ASN A 119 -26.64 -20.74 -24.05
CA ASN A 119 -27.86 -19.96 -23.81
C ASN A 119 -27.67 -18.74 -22.89
N VAL A 120 -26.61 -18.69 -22.08
CA VAL A 120 -26.32 -17.57 -21.17
C VAL A 120 -25.00 -16.87 -21.46
N ARG A 121 -24.23 -17.38 -22.43
CA ARG A 121 -22.89 -16.90 -22.78
C ARG A 121 -22.87 -15.41 -23.10
N ASP A 122 -23.82 -14.94 -23.92
CA ASP A 122 -23.86 -13.54 -24.34
C ASP A 122 -24.13 -12.60 -23.17
N ARG A 123 -25.01 -13.02 -22.24
CA ARG A 123 -25.29 -12.26 -21.02
C ARG A 123 -24.07 -12.21 -20.10
N VAL A 124 -23.34 -13.32 -19.94
CA VAL A 124 -22.09 -13.34 -19.17
C VAL A 124 -21.02 -12.45 -19.84
N ARG A 125 -20.95 -12.44 -21.18
CA ARG A 125 -20.05 -11.55 -21.93
C ARG A 125 -20.39 -10.08 -21.68
N GLU A 126 -21.67 -9.72 -21.67
CA GLU A 126 -22.14 -8.37 -21.35
C GLU A 126 -21.70 -7.94 -19.95
N ILE A 127 -21.89 -8.79 -18.93
CA ILE A 127 -21.45 -8.53 -17.55
C ILE A 127 -19.94 -8.29 -17.50
N CYS A 128 -19.16 -9.15 -18.15
CA CYS A 128 -17.70 -9.02 -18.19
C CYS A 128 -17.24 -7.73 -18.88
N ALA A 129 -17.87 -7.35 -19.99
CA ALA A 129 -17.58 -6.10 -20.68
C ALA A 129 -17.94 -4.88 -19.81
N GLY A 130 -19.08 -4.93 -19.13
CA GLY A 130 -19.52 -3.90 -18.17
C GLY A 130 -18.53 -3.75 -17.02
N PHE A 131 -18.09 -4.85 -16.41
CA PHE A 131 -17.09 -4.82 -15.34
C PHE A 131 -15.75 -4.29 -15.82
N ALA A 132 -15.31 -4.63 -17.04
CA ALA A 132 -14.08 -4.08 -17.62
C ALA A 132 -14.16 -2.56 -17.84
N ALA A 133 -15.33 -2.03 -18.21
CA ALA A 133 -15.56 -0.59 -18.29
C ALA A 133 -15.53 0.08 -16.91
N GLN A 134 -16.23 -0.49 -15.92
CA GLN A 134 -16.22 0.00 -14.54
C GLN A 134 -14.81 -0.02 -13.94
N ARG A 135 -14.01 -1.06 -14.24
CA ARG A 135 -12.61 -1.13 -13.80
C ARG A 135 -11.81 0.06 -14.32
N ARG A 136 -11.94 0.39 -15.61
CA ARG A 136 -11.25 1.54 -16.20
C ARG A 136 -11.69 2.85 -15.56
N GLU A 137 -13.00 3.01 -15.30
CA GLU A 137 -13.54 4.19 -14.64
C GLU A 137 -12.96 4.35 -13.22
N ILE A 138 -13.06 3.31 -12.40
CA ILE A 138 -12.59 3.32 -11.01
C ILE A 138 -11.07 3.56 -10.95
N VAL A 139 -10.28 2.75 -11.67
CA VAL A 139 -8.81 2.77 -11.51
C VAL A 139 -8.21 4.04 -12.14
N TYR A 140 -8.59 4.35 -13.38
CA TYR A 140 -7.87 5.34 -14.19
C TYR A 140 -8.48 6.73 -14.11
N LYS A 141 -9.80 6.84 -13.92
CA LYS A 141 -10.48 8.13 -13.89
C LYS A 141 -10.81 8.61 -12.49
N GLU A 142 -11.29 7.74 -11.60
CA GLU A 142 -11.63 8.12 -10.23
C GLU A 142 -10.36 8.22 -9.37
N TYR A 143 -9.59 7.13 -9.28
CA TYR A 143 -8.38 7.09 -8.43
C TYR A 143 -7.10 7.57 -9.12
N LYS A 144 -7.19 7.93 -10.42
CA LYS A 144 -6.08 8.51 -11.20
C LYS A 144 -4.80 7.67 -11.14
N LEU A 145 -4.92 6.36 -11.09
CA LEU A 145 -3.78 5.46 -11.20
C LEU A 145 -3.48 5.27 -12.67
N SER A 146 -2.20 5.20 -13.04
CA SER A 146 -1.81 4.65 -14.33
C SER A 146 -2.00 3.13 -14.34
N GLN A 147 -2.02 2.55 -15.54
CA GLN A 147 -2.03 1.10 -15.69
C GLN A 147 -0.79 0.46 -15.04
N GLU A 148 0.37 1.08 -15.17
CA GLU A 148 1.62 0.56 -14.61
C GLU A 148 1.63 0.61 -13.09
N GLU A 149 1.20 1.72 -12.46
CA GLU A 149 1.07 1.82 -11.01
C GLU A 149 0.15 0.73 -10.45
N PHE A 150 -1.05 0.60 -11.01
CA PHE A 150 -2.01 -0.41 -10.54
C PHE A 150 -1.46 -1.83 -10.71
N ASN A 151 -0.87 -2.13 -11.88
CA ASN A 151 -0.33 -3.45 -12.16
C ASN A 151 0.89 -3.78 -11.30
N SER A 152 1.72 -2.78 -10.96
CA SER A 152 2.89 -2.98 -10.09
C SER A 152 2.51 -3.48 -8.70
N PHE A 153 1.43 -2.96 -8.11
CA PHE A 153 0.90 -3.45 -6.85
C PHE A 153 0.20 -4.80 -6.99
N GLN A 154 -0.48 -5.06 -8.11
CA GLN A 154 -1.05 -6.38 -8.37
C GLN A 154 0.03 -7.46 -8.50
N ARG A 155 1.16 -7.16 -9.15
CA ARG A 155 2.29 -8.10 -9.26
C ARG A 155 2.82 -8.48 -7.86
N GLN A 156 2.95 -7.52 -6.96
CA GLN A 156 3.38 -7.78 -5.57
C GLN A 156 2.38 -8.65 -4.79
N MET A 157 1.08 -8.57 -5.11
CA MET A 157 0.05 -9.43 -4.51
C MET A 157 0.05 -10.86 -5.06
N ILE A 158 0.54 -11.05 -6.28
CA ILE A 158 0.60 -12.36 -6.95
C ILE A 158 1.92 -13.07 -6.65
N ASP A 159 3.02 -12.32 -6.54
CA ASP A 159 4.34 -12.83 -6.23
C ASP A 159 4.38 -13.45 -4.82
N PRO A 160 4.66 -14.76 -4.68
CA PRO A 160 4.73 -15.44 -3.38
C PRO A 160 5.72 -14.81 -2.40
N SER A 161 6.80 -14.20 -2.89
CA SER A 161 7.85 -13.61 -2.05
C SER A 161 7.40 -12.32 -1.35
N THR A 162 6.54 -11.52 -2.00
CA THR A 162 6.06 -10.24 -1.48
C THR A 162 4.62 -10.29 -0.97
N ARG A 163 3.87 -11.34 -1.32
CA ARG A 163 2.43 -11.44 -1.05
C ARG A 163 2.05 -11.23 0.40
N SER A 164 2.72 -11.91 1.33
CA SER A 164 2.39 -11.83 2.77
C SER A 164 2.55 -10.40 3.31
N GLU A 165 3.66 -9.74 2.94
CA GLU A 165 3.93 -8.35 3.32
C GLU A 165 2.92 -7.40 2.68
N MET A 166 2.62 -7.59 1.38
CA MET A 166 1.68 -6.75 0.67
C MET A 166 0.25 -6.90 1.21
N GLU A 167 -0.19 -8.11 1.54
CA GLU A 167 -1.47 -8.37 2.20
C GLU A 167 -1.54 -7.67 3.56
N ALA A 168 -0.47 -7.71 4.36
CA ALA A 168 -0.39 -7.00 5.63
C ALA A 168 -0.51 -5.47 5.44
N LYS A 169 0.21 -4.91 4.48
CA LYS A 169 0.15 -3.48 4.15
C LYS A 169 -1.24 -3.04 3.71
N ILE A 170 -1.88 -3.80 2.82
CA ILE A 170 -3.25 -3.51 2.36
C ILE A 170 -4.22 -3.58 3.53
N ASN A 171 -4.14 -4.60 4.38
CA ASN A 171 -5.03 -4.73 5.54
C ASN A 171 -4.86 -3.60 6.55
N ALA A 172 -3.61 -3.20 6.83
CA ALA A 172 -3.32 -2.06 7.69
C ALA A 172 -3.90 -0.76 7.12
N GLU A 173 -3.75 -0.55 5.81
CA GLU A 173 -4.26 0.64 5.14
C GLU A 173 -5.78 0.67 5.07
N LEU A 174 -6.43 -0.47 4.79
CA LEU A 174 -7.90 -0.59 4.83
C LEU A 174 -8.46 -0.25 6.22
N LYS A 175 -7.79 -0.68 7.30
CA LYS A 175 -8.16 -0.32 8.67
C LYS A 175 -7.96 1.17 8.94
N ARG A 176 -6.81 1.72 8.54
CA ARG A 176 -6.50 3.16 8.66
C ARG A 176 -7.54 4.03 7.96
N LEU A 177 -8.04 3.56 6.81
CA LEU A 177 -9.08 4.24 6.02
C LEU A 177 -10.51 4.00 6.54
N GLY A 178 -10.71 3.15 7.56
CA GLY A 178 -12.03 2.80 8.07
C GLY A 178 -12.90 1.97 7.10
N LEU A 179 -12.27 1.32 6.11
CA LEU A 179 -12.96 0.51 5.10
C LEU A 179 -13.25 -0.92 5.59
N ILE A 180 -12.52 -1.36 6.63
CA ILE A 180 -12.73 -2.62 7.34
C ILE A 180 -12.54 -2.39 8.85
N LYS A 181 -13.16 -3.26 9.66
CA LYS A 181 -13.02 -3.28 11.12
C LYS A 181 -11.88 -4.22 11.53
#